data_AF-A0A2T0QDI2-F1
#
_entry.id   AF-A0A2T0QDI2-F1
#
_cell.length_a   1.000
_cell.length_b   1.000
_cell.length_c   1.000
_cell.angle_alpha   90.00
_cell.angle_beta   90.00
_cell.angle_gamma   90.00
#
_symmetry.space_group_name_H-M   'P 1'
#
loop_
_entity.id
_entity.type
_entity.pdbx_description
1 polymer ?
#
loop_
_entity_poly.entity_id
_entity_poly.type
_entity_poly.pdbx_seq_one_letter_code
_entity_poly.pdbx_strand_id
1 'polypeptide(L)'
;MDVLDAPPARRRRGWSGGGGRWLIWLGRAVLWIFIIVVIVNGVRAPFTDATAGPPEAAPEQDPAGSFPESGAAAFALQFADVYLNFDGGSAEARAEALAAYLPPETDTQAGWNGAGRLRADNLRLAGVDVVDERNAVVNLVASLGGEPVRLAVPVYTENGGFTVSGRPALLAAPPAAELPEVPAPEPDLELEEELTQVLTGFFPAYASGDPALDQYLDVDAAISGLNGVVEFQELADINVPAPGTESAAPDGAVTVTATVVWRPAAATEAGGEMVAEEPALSQTYRLTMVDGDRWYIRDIQASPQSFGS
;
A
#
# COMPACT_ATOMS: atom_id res chain seq x y z
N MET A 1 36.30 5.10 87.21
CA MET A 1 35.46 4.61 86.09
C MET A 1 34.27 5.52 86.05
N ASP A 2 34.31 6.44 85.10
CA ASP A 2 33.34 7.52 84.93
C ASP A 2 33.19 7.74 83.42
N VAL A 3 32.08 8.36 83.02
CA VAL A 3 31.75 8.94 81.70
C VAL A 3 30.77 8.16 80.78
N LEU A 4 29.49 8.56 80.92
CA LEU A 4 28.50 9.06 79.93
C LEU A 4 27.73 8.16 78.92
N ASP A 5 26.42 8.05 79.19
CA ASP A 5 25.27 8.69 78.49
C ASP A 5 24.79 8.23 77.09
N ALA A 6 23.49 7.88 76.99
CA ALA A 6 22.65 7.97 75.78
C ALA A 6 21.13 7.90 76.11
N PRO A 7 20.30 8.88 75.64
CA PRO A 7 18.83 8.98 75.90
C PRO A 7 17.91 8.31 74.82
N PRO A 8 16.57 8.23 75.03
CA PRO A 8 15.72 7.20 74.42
C PRO A 8 15.06 7.50 73.05
N ALA A 9 14.51 6.42 72.47
CA ALA A 9 13.98 6.25 71.12
C ALA A 9 12.82 7.19 70.69
N ARG A 10 12.91 7.71 69.46
CA ARG A 10 11.86 8.50 68.79
C ARG A 10 10.93 7.60 67.96
N ARG A 11 9.64 7.60 68.29
CA ARG A 11 8.54 7.08 67.45
C ARG A 11 8.28 8.04 66.28
N ARG A 12 8.33 7.56 65.03
CA ARG A 12 7.85 8.30 63.86
C ARG A 12 6.35 8.07 63.69
N ARG A 13 5.57 9.16 63.75
CA ARG A 13 4.16 9.23 63.34
C ARG A 13 4.09 9.17 61.81
N GLY A 14 3.39 8.18 61.27
CA GLY A 14 2.98 8.15 59.86
C GLY A 14 1.79 9.09 59.64
N TRP A 15 1.96 10.03 58.72
CA TRP A 15 0.92 10.94 58.24
C TRP A 15 0.20 10.24 57.08
N SER A 16 -1.05 9.82 57.27
CA SER A 16 -1.89 9.28 56.19
C SER A 16 -2.67 10.42 55.52
N GLY A 17 -2.24 10.81 54.32
CA GLY A 17 -2.97 11.72 53.45
C GLY A 17 -4.19 11.04 52.85
N GLY A 18 -5.35 11.19 53.50
CA GLY A 18 -6.64 10.89 52.92
C GLY A 18 -7.16 12.07 52.11
N GLY A 19 -6.93 12.08 50.81
CA GLY A 19 -7.45 13.11 49.91
C GLY A 19 -6.93 12.92 48.50
N GLY A 20 -7.72 12.28 47.63
CA GLY A 20 -7.33 12.14 46.22
C GLY A 20 -8.18 11.19 45.39
N ARG A 21 -8.86 10.22 46.00
CA ARG A 21 -9.62 9.21 45.24
C ARG A 21 -10.95 9.71 44.67
N TRP A 22 -11.53 10.79 45.23
CA TRP A 22 -12.76 11.41 44.71
C TRP A 22 -12.51 12.27 43.46
N LEU A 23 -11.37 12.98 43.43
CA LEU A 23 -10.92 13.74 42.26
C LEU A 23 -10.61 12.83 41.05
N ILE A 24 -10.06 11.64 41.29
CA ILE A 24 -9.79 10.66 40.23
C ILE A 24 -11.11 10.13 39.62
N TRP A 25 -12.16 9.96 40.44
CA TRP A 25 -13.46 9.47 39.96
C TRP A 25 -14.20 10.51 39.13
N LEU A 26 -14.18 11.79 39.55
CA LEU A 26 -14.75 12.88 38.76
C LEU A 26 -13.99 13.07 37.43
N GLY A 27 -12.65 12.99 37.47
CA GLY A 27 -11.81 13.07 36.28
C GLY A 27 -12.10 11.96 35.26
N ARG A 28 -12.32 10.72 35.72
CA ARG A 28 -12.67 9.60 34.82
C ARG A 28 -14.07 9.71 34.22
N ALA A 29 -15.04 10.25 34.95
CA ALA A 29 -16.38 10.48 34.40
C ALA A 29 -16.37 11.53 33.28
N VAL A 30 -15.61 12.62 33.47
CA VAL A 30 -15.40 13.65 32.43
C VAL A 30 -14.63 13.07 31.25
N LEU A 31 -13.60 12.26 31.49
CA LEU A 31 -12.84 11.58 30.44
C LEU A 31 -13.70 10.62 29.62
N TRP A 32 -14.57 9.83 30.27
CA TRP A 32 -15.48 8.91 29.58
C TRP A 32 -16.54 9.66 28.77
N ILE A 33 -17.08 10.76 29.30
CA ILE A 33 -18.00 11.63 28.54
C ILE A 33 -17.28 12.24 27.34
N PHE A 34 -16.04 12.72 27.51
CA PHE A 34 -15.23 13.25 26.42
C PHE A 34 -14.94 12.19 25.36
N ILE A 35 -14.58 10.96 25.74
CA ILE A 35 -14.37 9.84 24.80
C ILE A 35 -15.66 9.51 24.05
N ILE A 36 -16.80 9.43 24.72
CA ILE A 36 -18.08 9.15 24.07
C ILE A 36 -18.45 10.28 23.10
N VAL A 37 -18.21 11.55 23.46
CA VAL A 37 -18.43 12.69 22.56
C VAL A 37 -17.47 12.66 21.38
N VAL A 38 -16.20 12.27 21.56
CA VAL A 38 -15.25 12.09 20.44
C VAL A 38 -15.63 10.91 19.55
N ILE A 39 -16.21 9.85 20.08
CA ILE A 39 -16.68 8.72 19.26
C ILE A 39 -17.97 9.08 18.50
N VAL A 40 -18.85 9.89 19.10
CA VAL A 40 -20.13 10.30 18.50
C VAL A 40 -19.97 11.49 17.55
N ASN A 41 -19.01 12.40 17.77
CA ASN A 41 -18.78 13.61 16.96
C ASN A 41 -17.43 13.64 16.21
N GLY A 42 -16.55 12.67 16.37
CA GLY A 42 -15.14 12.76 15.97
C GLY A 42 -14.70 11.78 14.89
N VAL A 43 -15.27 11.92 13.69
CA VAL A 43 -14.50 11.82 12.43
C VAL A 43 -14.93 12.97 11.52
N ARG A 44 -14.70 14.20 11.98
CA ARG A 44 -14.38 15.34 11.10
C ARG A 44 -13.16 16.03 11.69
N ALA A 45 -11.99 15.45 11.42
CA ALA A 45 -10.73 16.17 11.57
C ALA A 45 -10.25 16.55 10.16
N PRO A 46 -10.05 17.85 9.86
CA PRO A 46 -9.29 18.27 8.71
C PRO A 46 -7.81 18.04 9.00
N PHE A 47 -7.16 17.15 8.24
CA PHE A 47 -5.70 17.13 8.17
C PHE A 47 -5.27 18.17 7.14
N THR A 48 -5.03 19.39 7.62
CA THR A 48 -4.14 20.34 6.95
C THR A 48 -3.09 20.77 7.95
N ASP A 49 -2.09 19.91 8.14
CA ASP A 49 -0.75 20.39 8.47
C ASP A 49 0.10 20.17 7.23
N ALA A 50 0.31 21.28 6.52
CA ALA A 50 1.25 21.41 5.43
C ALA A 50 2.67 21.17 5.96
N THR A 51 3.10 19.91 5.91
CA THR A 51 4.52 19.61 5.82
C THR A 51 4.87 19.74 4.35
N ALA A 52 5.63 20.76 3.99
CA ALA A 52 6.11 20.99 2.63
C ALA A 52 6.84 19.74 2.12
N GLY A 53 6.12 18.92 1.37
CA GLY A 53 6.70 17.91 0.51
C GLY A 53 7.42 18.58 -0.67
N PRO A 54 8.30 17.85 -1.38
CA PRO A 54 8.88 18.31 -2.64
C PRO A 54 7.78 18.83 -3.58
N PRO A 55 8.05 19.83 -4.44
CA PRO A 55 7.01 20.50 -5.21
C PRO A 55 6.15 19.46 -5.92
N GLU A 56 4.91 19.36 -5.47
CA GLU A 56 3.87 18.59 -6.12
C GLU A 56 3.81 19.13 -7.55
N ALA A 57 4.08 18.26 -8.52
CA ALA A 57 3.91 18.61 -9.92
C ALA A 57 2.50 19.19 -10.05
N ALA A 58 2.42 20.42 -10.58
CA ALA A 58 1.14 21.07 -10.79
C ALA A 58 0.23 20.08 -11.53
N PRO A 59 -1.03 19.88 -11.09
CA PRO A 59 -1.93 18.99 -11.80
C PRO A 59 -1.91 19.40 -13.27
N GLU A 60 -1.65 18.44 -14.15
CA GLU A 60 -1.72 18.65 -15.59
C GLU A 60 -3.09 19.26 -15.86
N GLN A 61 -3.10 20.54 -16.24
CA GLN A 61 -4.35 21.22 -16.51
C GLN A 61 -4.93 20.60 -17.77
N ASP A 62 -6.11 20.01 -17.63
CA ASP A 62 -6.86 19.48 -18.76
C ASP A 62 -6.92 20.57 -19.85
N PRO A 63 -6.63 20.22 -21.12
CA PRO A 63 -6.59 21.19 -22.20
C PRO A 63 -7.91 21.96 -22.26
N ALA A 64 -7.84 23.28 -22.47
CA ALA A 64 -9.02 24.12 -22.43
C ALA A 64 -10.09 23.61 -23.43
N GLY A 65 -11.24 23.17 -22.90
CA GLY A 65 -12.33 22.58 -23.68
C GLY A 65 -12.50 21.06 -23.56
N SER A 66 -11.65 20.35 -22.84
CA SER A 66 -11.88 18.94 -22.49
C SER A 66 -12.62 18.80 -21.15
N PHE A 67 -13.20 17.61 -20.92
CA PHE A 67 -13.78 17.26 -19.63
C PHE A 67 -12.68 17.25 -18.55
N PRO A 68 -12.92 17.83 -17.35
CA PRO A 68 -11.93 17.93 -16.29
C PRO A 68 -11.86 16.63 -15.47
N GLU A 69 -11.09 15.66 -15.94
CA GLU A 69 -11.04 14.29 -15.38
C GLU A 69 -10.56 14.26 -13.93
N SER A 70 -9.49 14.99 -13.61
CA SER A 70 -8.92 15.01 -12.25
C SER A 70 -9.92 15.54 -11.22
N GLY A 71 -10.64 16.61 -11.56
CA GLY A 71 -11.67 17.20 -10.70
C GLY A 71 -12.87 16.27 -10.53
N ALA A 72 -13.32 15.64 -11.62
CA ALA A 72 -14.41 14.68 -11.57
C ALA A 72 -14.06 13.43 -10.76
N ALA A 73 -12.83 12.92 -10.87
CA ALA A 73 -12.35 11.78 -10.10
C ALA A 73 -12.34 12.08 -8.59
N ALA A 74 -11.80 13.24 -8.19
CA ALA A 74 -11.80 13.66 -6.79
C ALA A 74 -13.22 13.85 -6.24
N PHE A 75 -14.10 14.48 -7.03
CA PHE A 75 -15.52 14.66 -6.68
C PHE A 75 -16.23 13.32 -6.50
N ALA A 76 -16.07 12.40 -7.44
CA ALA A 76 -16.71 11.08 -7.40
C ALA A 76 -16.20 10.22 -6.24
N LEU A 77 -14.91 10.29 -5.90
CA LEU A 77 -14.35 9.60 -4.73
C LEU A 77 -15.00 10.05 -3.43
N GLN A 78 -15.17 11.36 -3.23
CA GLN A 78 -15.82 11.89 -2.03
C GLN A 78 -17.31 11.53 -1.98
N PHE A 79 -18.00 11.62 -3.12
CA PHE A 79 -19.38 11.14 -3.24
C PHE A 79 -19.49 9.65 -2.89
N ALA A 80 -18.59 8.81 -3.43
CA ALA A 80 -18.63 7.37 -3.27
C ALA A 80 -18.32 6.92 -1.83
N ASP A 81 -17.46 7.64 -1.12
CA ASP A 81 -17.22 7.41 0.31
C ASP A 81 -18.53 7.54 1.10
N VAL A 82 -19.29 8.61 0.86
CA VAL A 82 -20.62 8.78 1.48
C VAL A 82 -21.59 7.72 0.94
N TYR A 83 -21.64 7.49 -0.38
CA TYR A 83 -22.62 6.62 -1.03
C TYR A 83 -22.49 5.15 -0.60
N LEU A 84 -21.28 4.62 -0.45
CA LEU A 84 -21.04 3.21 -0.12
C LEU A 84 -20.90 2.94 1.38
N ASN A 85 -20.83 3.97 2.22
CA ASN A 85 -20.74 3.82 3.67
C ASN A 85 -21.99 4.39 4.36
N PHE A 86 -22.90 3.51 4.77
CA PHE A 86 -24.13 3.90 5.45
C PHE A 86 -24.53 2.99 6.59
N ASP A 87 -25.31 3.57 7.50
CA ASP A 87 -25.95 2.88 8.61
C ASP A 87 -27.38 3.41 8.78
N GLY A 88 -28.37 2.53 8.95
CA GLY A 88 -29.77 2.90 9.15
C GLY A 88 -30.03 3.87 10.31
N GLY A 89 -29.14 3.90 11.31
CA GLY A 89 -29.19 4.86 12.41
C GLY A 89 -28.72 6.28 12.07
N SER A 90 -28.12 6.50 10.89
CA SER A 90 -27.54 7.79 10.47
C SER A 90 -28.06 8.31 9.13
N ALA A 91 -29.28 7.89 8.74
CA ALA A 91 -29.86 8.23 7.42
C ALA A 91 -29.99 9.74 7.15
N GLU A 92 -30.30 10.55 8.17
CA GLU A 92 -30.39 12.01 8.03
C GLU A 92 -29.03 12.65 7.78
N ALA A 93 -28.00 12.23 8.54
CA ALA A 93 -26.63 12.71 8.36
C ALA A 93 -26.08 12.35 6.98
N ARG A 94 -26.42 11.17 6.46
CA ARG A 94 -26.10 10.78 5.08
C ARG A 94 -26.78 11.70 4.06
N ALA A 95 -28.07 12.01 4.25
CA ALA A 95 -28.82 12.89 3.34
C ALA A 95 -28.15 14.27 3.24
N GLU A 96 -27.76 14.83 4.39
CA GLU A 96 -27.06 16.12 4.48
C GLU A 96 -25.70 16.06 3.76
N ALA A 97 -24.94 14.98 3.94
CA ALA A 97 -23.67 14.80 3.25
C ALA A 97 -23.83 14.65 1.73
N LEU A 98 -24.87 13.94 1.26
CA LEU A 98 -25.13 13.73 -0.16
C LEU A 98 -25.62 15.01 -0.88
N ALA A 99 -26.19 15.97 -0.15
CA ALA A 99 -26.71 17.22 -0.73
C ALA A 99 -25.64 18.05 -1.47
N ALA A 100 -24.36 17.88 -1.13
CA ALA A 100 -23.25 18.54 -1.83
C ALA A 100 -22.95 17.97 -3.23
N TYR A 101 -23.43 16.76 -3.53
CA TYR A 101 -23.09 16.02 -4.75
C TYR A 101 -24.28 15.84 -5.70
N LEU A 102 -25.51 15.89 -5.16
CA LEU A 102 -26.73 15.63 -5.90
C LEU A 102 -27.39 16.94 -6.39
N PRO A 103 -28.06 16.93 -7.55
CA PRO A 103 -28.89 18.05 -7.97
C PRO A 103 -30.03 18.32 -6.96
N PRO A 104 -30.52 19.56 -6.85
CA PRO A 104 -31.69 19.87 -6.04
C PRO A 104 -32.91 19.05 -6.49
N GLU A 105 -33.87 18.83 -5.59
CA GLU A 105 -35.11 18.07 -5.86
C GLU A 105 -34.90 16.61 -6.31
N THR A 106 -33.72 16.04 -6.07
CA THR A 106 -33.42 14.62 -6.29
C THR A 106 -33.66 13.80 -5.01
N ASP A 107 -33.82 12.48 -5.17
CA ASP A 107 -33.80 11.51 -4.07
C ASP A 107 -32.57 11.70 -3.17
N THR A 108 -32.80 12.21 -1.96
CA THR A 108 -31.74 12.61 -1.01
C THR A 108 -30.97 11.43 -0.43
N GLN A 109 -31.45 10.20 -0.65
CA GLN A 109 -30.78 8.97 -0.24
C GLN A 109 -30.07 8.27 -1.40
N ALA A 110 -30.10 8.85 -2.62
CA ALA A 110 -29.52 8.29 -3.83
C ALA A 110 -29.94 6.84 -4.10
N GLY A 111 -31.18 6.47 -3.78
CA GLY A 111 -31.76 5.14 -3.99
C GLY A 111 -31.71 4.19 -2.79
N TRP A 112 -31.15 4.60 -1.66
CA TRP A 112 -31.20 3.80 -0.43
C TRP A 112 -32.52 4.04 0.33
N ASN A 113 -33.09 2.98 0.89
CA ASN A 113 -34.37 3.03 1.62
C ASN A 113 -34.23 3.37 3.11
N GLY A 114 -33.02 3.68 3.58
CA GLY A 114 -32.73 3.98 4.99
C GLY A 114 -32.55 2.76 5.89
N ALA A 115 -32.62 1.52 5.35
CA ALA A 115 -32.49 0.30 6.14
C ALA A 115 -31.17 -0.43 5.87
N GLY A 116 -30.64 -1.09 6.91
CA GLY A 116 -29.42 -1.89 6.80
C GLY A 116 -28.16 -1.04 6.86
N ARG A 117 -27.03 -1.66 6.49
CA ARG A 117 -25.69 -1.08 6.60
C ARG A 117 -24.84 -1.54 5.42
N LEU A 118 -23.96 -0.68 4.96
CA LEU A 118 -22.95 -1.01 3.95
C LEU A 118 -21.64 -0.32 4.35
N ARG A 119 -20.53 -1.03 4.13
CA ARG A 119 -19.18 -0.52 4.32
C ARG A 119 -18.36 -0.88 3.09
N ALA A 120 -17.71 0.12 2.52
CA ALA A 120 -16.71 -0.07 1.49
C ALA A 120 -15.32 0.24 2.06
N ASP A 121 -14.37 -0.62 1.72
CA ASP A 121 -12.96 -0.43 1.98
C ASP A 121 -12.20 -0.36 0.65
N ASN A 122 -10.94 0.10 0.67
CA ASN A 122 -10.09 0.16 -0.53
C ASN A 122 -10.70 0.91 -1.73
N LEU A 123 -11.47 1.97 -1.48
CA LEU A 123 -12.03 2.82 -2.53
C LEU A 123 -10.91 3.52 -3.32
N ARG A 124 -10.84 3.31 -4.64
CA ARG A 124 -9.83 3.89 -5.54
C ARG A 124 -10.40 4.21 -6.92
N LEU A 125 -9.79 5.14 -7.62
CA LEU A 125 -10.08 5.42 -9.02
C LEU A 125 -9.59 4.26 -9.91
N ALA A 126 -10.44 3.78 -10.80
CA ALA A 126 -10.09 2.81 -11.85
C ALA A 126 -9.97 3.47 -13.23
N GLY A 127 -10.73 4.53 -13.49
CA GLY A 127 -10.66 5.29 -14.73
C GLY A 127 -11.83 6.25 -14.91
N VAL A 128 -11.73 7.13 -15.91
CA VAL A 128 -12.79 8.06 -16.30
C VAL A 128 -13.14 7.78 -17.76
N ASP A 129 -14.39 7.40 -18.02
CA ASP A 129 -14.90 7.25 -19.37
C ASP A 129 -15.56 8.57 -19.78
N VAL A 130 -14.82 9.43 -20.48
CA VAL A 130 -15.33 10.71 -21.00
C VAL A 130 -16.35 10.45 -22.10
N VAL A 131 -17.57 10.98 -21.93
CA VAL A 131 -18.66 10.87 -22.90
C VAL A 131 -18.64 12.09 -23.84
N ASP A 132 -18.51 13.28 -23.27
CA ASP A 132 -18.38 14.56 -23.98
C ASP A 132 -17.70 15.61 -23.08
N GLU A 133 -17.63 16.88 -23.51
CA GLU A 133 -16.95 17.95 -22.77
C GLU A 133 -17.56 18.25 -21.38
N ARG A 134 -18.76 17.74 -21.09
CA ARG A 134 -19.49 17.98 -19.83
C ARG A 134 -19.89 16.72 -19.08
N ASN A 135 -19.83 15.55 -19.71
CA ASN A 135 -20.30 14.30 -19.13
C ASN A 135 -19.20 13.24 -19.14
N ALA A 136 -19.07 12.54 -18.02
CA ALA A 136 -18.24 11.35 -17.93
C ALA A 136 -18.85 10.32 -16.98
N VAL A 137 -18.38 9.08 -17.08
CA VAL A 137 -18.62 8.05 -16.06
C VAL A 137 -17.31 7.79 -15.33
N VAL A 138 -17.28 8.12 -14.05
CA VAL A 138 -16.12 7.81 -13.19
C VAL A 138 -16.27 6.40 -12.66
N ASN A 139 -15.31 5.54 -12.96
CA ASN A 139 -15.26 4.17 -12.48
C ASN A 139 -14.36 4.09 -11.26
N LEU A 140 -14.93 3.64 -10.14
CA LEU A 140 -14.23 3.41 -8.89
C LEU A 140 -14.22 1.93 -8.56
N VAL A 141 -13.15 1.43 -7.97
CA VAL A 141 -13.08 0.09 -7.39
C VAL A 141 -13.15 0.20 -5.88
N ALA A 142 -13.84 -0.74 -5.24
CA ALA A 142 -13.94 -0.85 -3.78
C ALA A 142 -14.07 -2.31 -3.38
N SER A 143 -13.87 -2.61 -2.10
CA SER A 143 -14.16 -3.90 -1.50
C SER A 143 -15.42 -3.80 -0.64
N LEU A 144 -16.42 -4.63 -0.93
CA LEU A 144 -17.63 -4.76 -0.12
C LEU A 144 -17.62 -6.15 0.53
N GLY A 145 -17.47 -6.20 1.85
CA GLY A 145 -17.40 -7.47 2.57
C GLY A 145 -16.24 -8.38 2.13
N GLY A 146 -15.15 -7.78 1.63
CA GLY A 146 -13.99 -8.50 1.08
C GLY A 146 -14.06 -8.75 -0.43
N GLU A 147 -15.21 -8.58 -1.08
CA GLU A 147 -15.36 -8.81 -2.52
C GLU A 147 -15.08 -7.53 -3.32
N PRO A 148 -14.25 -7.58 -4.37
CA PRO A 148 -14.00 -6.44 -5.22
C PRO A 148 -15.21 -6.13 -6.11
N VAL A 149 -15.63 -4.88 -6.12
CA VAL A 149 -16.70 -4.36 -6.95
C VAL A 149 -16.26 -3.11 -7.69
N ARG A 150 -16.96 -2.77 -8.77
CA ARG A 150 -16.82 -1.49 -9.46
C ARG A 150 -18.08 -0.65 -9.24
N LEU A 151 -17.91 0.62 -8.86
CA LEU A 151 -18.97 1.61 -8.84
C LEU A 151 -18.79 2.56 -10.04
N ALA A 152 -19.79 2.60 -10.92
CA ALA A 152 -19.85 3.58 -12.00
C ALA A 152 -20.67 4.80 -11.55
N VAL A 153 -20.06 5.99 -11.55
CA VAL A 153 -20.67 7.25 -11.11
C VAL A 153 -20.79 8.20 -12.31
N PRO A 154 -22.01 8.45 -12.83
CA PRO A 154 -22.22 9.46 -13.85
C PRO A 154 -21.99 10.85 -13.28
N VAL A 155 -21.09 11.63 -13.88
CA VAL A 155 -20.73 12.98 -13.46
C VAL A 155 -20.99 13.97 -14.58
N TYR A 156 -21.63 15.08 -14.24
CA TYR A 156 -21.78 16.25 -15.11
C TYR A 156 -20.98 17.43 -14.54
N THR A 157 -20.37 18.23 -15.42
CA THR A 157 -19.67 19.46 -15.05
C THR A 157 -20.23 20.69 -15.77
N GLU A 158 -20.27 21.80 -15.05
CA GLU A 158 -20.59 23.12 -15.60
C GLU A 158 -20.03 24.23 -14.70
N ASN A 159 -19.45 25.26 -15.31
CA ASN A 159 -18.86 26.42 -14.60
C ASN A 159 -17.86 26.05 -13.50
N GLY A 160 -17.10 24.96 -13.68
CA GLY A 160 -16.14 24.45 -12.69
C GLY A 160 -16.77 23.69 -11.51
N GLY A 161 -18.09 23.52 -11.49
CA GLY A 161 -18.80 22.66 -10.56
C GLY A 161 -18.98 21.24 -11.09
N PHE A 162 -19.31 20.32 -10.19
CA PHE A 162 -19.60 18.92 -10.50
C PHE A 162 -20.91 18.50 -9.82
N THR A 163 -21.65 17.61 -10.46
CA THR A 163 -22.81 16.94 -9.87
C THR A 163 -22.92 15.52 -10.37
N VAL A 164 -23.49 14.64 -9.57
CA VAL A 164 -23.85 13.29 -10.01
C VAL A 164 -25.09 13.39 -10.90
N SER A 165 -24.94 13.06 -12.18
CA SER A 165 -25.97 13.28 -13.20
C SER A 165 -26.97 12.13 -13.36
N GLY A 166 -26.71 10.99 -12.72
CA GLY A 166 -27.56 9.80 -12.79
C GLY A 166 -27.34 8.85 -11.61
N ARG A 167 -28.16 7.79 -11.52
CA ARG A 167 -28.00 6.79 -10.44
C ARG A 167 -26.67 6.03 -10.63
N PRO A 168 -25.81 5.97 -9.61
CA PRO A 168 -24.63 5.12 -9.66
C PRO A 168 -25.01 3.64 -9.80
N ALA A 169 -24.14 2.86 -10.43
CA ALA A 169 -24.33 1.43 -10.63
C ALA A 169 -23.19 0.62 -10.01
N LEU A 170 -23.53 -0.39 -9.21
CA LEU A 170 -22.59 -1.43 -8.77
C LEU A 170 -22.49 -2.50 -9.85
N LEU A 171 -21.25 -2.78 -10.25
CA LEU A 171 -20.86 -3.74 -11.28
C LEU A 171 -19.82 -4.70 -10.71
N ALA A 172 -19.63 -5.84 -11.37
CA ALA A 172 -18.51 -6.72 -11.06
C ALA A 172 -17.17 -6.00 -11.29
N ALA A 173 -16.18 -6.31 -10.46
CA ALA A 173 -14.80 -5.92 -10.76
C ALA A 173 -14.37 -6.48 -12.13
N PRO A 174 -13.50 -5.77 -12.88
CA PRO A 174 -12.94 -6.34 -14.11
C PRO A 174 -12.31 -7.71 -13.82
N PRO A 175 -12.54 -8.73 -14.68
CA PRO A 175 -11.92 -10.03 -14.48
C PRO A 175 -10.40 -9.92 -14.62
N ALA A 176 -9.68 -10.83 -13.97
CA ALA A 176 -8.26 -11.00 -14.21
C ALA A 176 -8.04 -11.38 -15.68
N ALA A 177 -7.00 -10.80 -16.30
CA ALA A 177 -6.57 -11.22 -17.62
C ALA A 177 -5.90 -12.60 -17.54
N GLU A 178 -6.16 -13.43 -18.55
CA GLU A 178 -5.39 -14.67 -18.74
C GLU A 178 -4.05 -14.31 -19.39
N LEU A 179 -2.96 -14.81 -18.81
CA LEU A 179 -1.66 -14.72 -19.46
C LEU A 179 -1.52 -15.87 -20.46
N PRO A 180 -1.03 -15.62 -21.69
CA PRO A 180 -0.72 -16.71 -22.61
C PRO A 180 0.44 -17.54 -22.05
N GLU A 181 0.35 -18.86 -22.18
CA GLU A 181 1.46 -19.77 -21.87
C GLU A 181 2.57 -19.57 -22.91
N VAL A 182 3.77 -19.18 -22.45
CA VAL A 182 4.97 -19.11 -23.27
C VAL A 182 5.86 -20.29 -22.91
N PRO A 183 6.22 -21.17 -23.86
CA PRO A 183 7.10 -22.31 -23.54
C PRO A 183 8.47 -21.80 -23.09
N ALA A 184 9.02 -22.41 -22.05
CA ALA A 184 10.36 -22.10 -21.58
C ALA A 184 11.40 -22.43 -22.68
N PRO A 185 12.40 -21.55 -22.89
CA PRO A 185 13.53 -21.87 -23.77
C PRO A 185 14.32 -23.06 -23.20
N GLU A 186 14.99 -23.79 -24.09
CA GLU A 186 15.92 -24.86 -23.67
C GLU A 186 17.08 -24.26 -22.86
N PRO A 187 17.40 -24.82 -21.66
CA PRO A 187 18.42 -24.26 -20.80
C PRO A 187 19.83 -24.68 -21.21
N ASP A 188 20.80 -23.78 -20.99
CA ASP A 188 22.24 -24.06 -21.00
C ASP A 188 22.68 -24.49 -19.59
N LEU A 189 22.67 -25.81 -19.34
CA LEU A 189 22.95 -26.37 -18.01
C LEU A 189 24.40 -26.15 -17.56
N GLU A 190 25.36 -26.10 -18.49
CA GLU A 190 26.77 -25.89 -18.15
C GLU A 190 26.97 -24.45 -17.64
N LEU A 191 26.41 -23.47 -18.35
CA LEU A 191 26.47 -22.08 -17.94
C LEU A 191 25.63 -21.81 -16.68
N GLU A 192 24.50 -22.48 -16.52
CA GLU A 192 23.66 -22.40 -15.32
C GLU A 192 24.42 -22.78 -14.04
N GLU A 193 25.15 -23.90 -14.05
CA GLU A 193 25.98 -24.32 -12.91
C GLU A 193 27.06 -23.29 -12.56
N GLU A 194 27.68 -22.68 -13.57
CA GLU A 194 28.69 -21.64 -13.39
C GLU A 194 28.08 -20.38 -12.75
N LEU A 195 26.97 -19.89 -13.29
CA LEU A 195 26.33 -18.66 -12.83
C LEU A 195 25.67 -18.81 -11.45
N THR A 196 25.25 -20.02 -11.08
CA THR A 196 24.70 -20.33 -9.75
C THR A 196 25.66 -19.91 -8.63
N GLN A 197 26.97 -20.17 -8.80
CA GLN A 197 27.98 -19.82 -7.81
C GLN A 197 28.11 -18.30 -7.64
N VAL A 198 28.05 -17.57 -8.75
CA VAL A 198 28.13 -16.10 -8.78
C VAL A 198 26.91 -15.50 -8.10
N LEU A 199 25.72 -15.97 -8.44
CA LEU A 199 24.45 -15.46 -7.92
C LEU A 199 24.25 -15.76 -6.43
N THR A 200 24.74 -16.91 -5.95
CA THR A 200 24.73 -17.26 -4.53
C THR A 200 25.55 -16.28 -3.68
N GLY A 201 26.59 -15.67 -4.25
CA GLY A 201 27.36 -14.60 -3.59
C GLY A 201 26.76 -13.21 -3.77
N PHE A 202 26.23 -12.93 -4.96
CA PHE A 202 25.64 -11.63 -5.31
C PHE A 202 24.40 -11.30 -4.48
N PHE A 203 23.43 -12.20 -4.38
CA PHE A 203 22.14 -11.89 -3.73
C PHE A 203 22.23 -11.58 -2.23
N PRO A 204 23.10 -12.23 -1.42
CA PRO A 204 23.40 -11.78 -0.07
C PRO A 204 23.95 -10.34 -0.01
N ALA A 205 24.89 -10.00 -0.88
CA ALA A 205 25.48 -8.65 -0.95
C ALA A 205 24.45 -7.61 -1.42
N TYR A 206 23.59 -8.00 -2.37
CA TYR A 206 22.48 -7.19 -2.85
C TYR A 206 21.46 -6.94 -1.74
N ALA A 207 21.10 -7.95 -0.96
CA ALA A 207 20.19 -7.80 0.18
C ALA A 207 20.74 -6.86 1.24
N SER A 208 22.01 -7.02 1.63
CA SER A 208 22.63 -6.21 2.67
C SER A 208 22.94 -4.77 2.23
N GLY A 209 23.23 -4.55 0.95
CA GLY A 209 23.77 -3.29 0.45
C GLY A 209 25.22 -3.05 0.90
N ASP A 210 25.97 -4.11 1.21
CA ASP A 210 27.39 -4.04 1.60
C ASP A 210 28.24 -3.55 0.40
N PRO A 211 29.34 -2.77 0.62
CA PRO A 211 30.33 -2.46 -0.41
C PRO A 211 30.87 -3.68 -1.18
N ALA A 212 30.79 -4.88 -0.60
CA ALA A 212 31.06 -6.14 -1.26
C ALA A 212 30.14 -6.42 -2.46
N LEU A 213 29.04 -5.68 -2.64
CA LEU A 213 28.21 -5.75 -3.84
C LEU A 213 29.00 -5.39 -5.10
N ASP A 214 29.86 -4.37 -5.02
CA ASP A 214 30.63 -3.83 -6.16
C ASP A 214 31.52 -4.88 -6.82
N GLN A 215 31.91 -5.94 -6.11
CA GLN A 215 32.74 -7.02 -6.66
C GLN A 215 32.01 -7.90 -7.69
N TYR A 216 30.68 -7.84 -7.72
CA TYR A 216 29.82 -8.60 -8.62
C TYR A 216 29.32 -7.76 -9.79
N LEU A 217 29.58 -6.45 -9.77
CA LEU A 217 29.01 -5.51 -10.74
C LEU A 217 29.96 -5.26 -11.91
N ASP A 218 29.39 -5.14 -13.11
CA ASP A 218 30.10 -4.63 -14.28
C ASP A 218 30.50 -3.16 -14.04
N VAL A 219 31.56 -2.68 -14.70
CA VAL A 219 32.12 -1.33 -14.45
C VAL A 219 31.10 -0.20 -14.69
N ASP A 220 30.15 -0.43 -15.59
CA ASP A 220 29.11 0.53 -15.97
C ASP A 220 27.76 0.25 -15.27
N ALA A 221 27.69 -0.73 -14.36
CA ALA A 221 26.46 -1.10 -13.68
C ALA A 221 26.07 -0.05 -12.61
N ALA A 222 24.82 0.38 -12.62
CA ALA A 222 24.25 1.32 -11.65
C ALA A 222 23.24 0.62 -10.73
N ILE A 223 23.71 -0.36 -9.96
CA ILE A 223 22.86 -1.21 -9.10
C ILE A 223 23.10 -0.88 -7.62
N SER A 224 22.04 -0.47 -6.94
CA SER A 224 22.05 -0.25 -5.48
C SER A 224 21.45 -1.46 -4.75
N GLY A 225 22.06 -1.86 -3.62
CA GLY A 225 21.50 -2.91 -2.78
C GLY A 225 20.20 -2.50 -2.06
N LEU A 226 19.53 -3.49 -1.48
CA LEU A 226 18.26 -3.37 -0.76
C LEU A 226 18.43 -2.87 0.69
N ASN A 227 19.65 -2.66 1.16
CA ASN A 227 19.97 -2.03 2.45
C ASN A 227 19.32 -2.72 3.66
N GLY A 228 19.21 -4.05 3.64
CA GLY A 228 18.75 -4.86 4.76
C GLY A 228 17.24 -4.87 5.01
N VAL A 229 16.42 -4.37 4.08
CA VAL A 229 14.94 -4.48 4.19
C VAL A 229 14.45 -5.93 4.06
N VAL A 230 15.28 -6.78 3.45
CA VAL A 230 15.11 -8.22 3.33
C VAL A 230 16.44 -8.93 3.62
N GLU A 231 16.34 -10.19 4.05
CA GLU A 231 17.47 -11.10 4.15
C GLU A 231 17.42 -12.14 3.04
N PHE A 232 18.57 -12.46 2.45
CA PHE A 232 18.69 -13.58 1.52
C PHE A 232 18.44 -14.90 2.24
N GLN A 233 17.55 -15.73 1.71
CA GLN A 233 17.32 -17.10 2.20
C GLN A 233 17.89 -18.12 1.23
N GLU A 234 17.48 -18.05 -0.02
CA GLU A 234 17.77 -19.10 -1.01
C GLU A 234 17.72 -18.53 -2.43
N LEU A 235 18.62 -19.03 -3.27
CA LEU A 235 18.48 -18.97 -4.73
C LEU A 235 17.75 -20.24 -5.15
N ALA A 236 16.44 -20.14 -5.39
CA ALA A 236 15.55 -21.29 -5.56
C ALA A 236 15.57 -21.86 -6.98
N ASP A 237 15.79 -21.00 -7.98
CA ASP A 237 15.84 -21.41 -9.38
C ASP A 237 16.72 -20.47 -10.20
N ILE A 238 17.32 -21.00 -11.25
CA ILE A 238 18.08 -20.26 -12.25
C ILE A 238 17.81 -20.86 -13.63
N ASN A 239 17.60 -20.01 -14.63
CA ASN A 239 17.45 -20.44 -16.01
C ASN A 239 18.30 -19.56 -16.92
N VAL A 240 19.17 -20.20 -17.68
CA VAL A 240 20.02 -19.58 -18.68
C VAL A 240 19.61 -20.11 -20.06
N PRO A 241 19.02 -19.30 -20.96
CA PRO A 241 18.60 -19.80 -22.27
C PRO A 241 19.80 -20.21 -23.14
N ALA A 242 19.65 -21.32 -23.88
CA ALA A 242 20.68 -21.83 -24.78
C ALA A 242 21.13 -20.80 -25.84
N PRO A 243 22.43 -20.76 -26.20
CA PRO A 243 22.97 -19.80 -27.15
C PRO A 243 22.28 -19.89 -28.53
N GLY A 244 21.92 -18.74 -29.11
CA GLY A 244 21.22 -18.65 -30.41
C GLY A 244 19.70 -18.61 -30.32
N THR A 245 19.12 -18.82 -29.13
CA THR A 245 17.83 -18.19 -28.79
C THR A 245 18.07 -16.69 -28.57
N GLU A 246 17.03 -15.85 -28.51
CA GLU A 246 17.08 -14.37 -28.44
C GLU A 246 17.89 -13.75 -27.27
N SER A 247 18.68 -14.56 -26.54
CA SER A 247 19.40 -14.25 -25.30
C SER A 247 20.86 -13.78 -25.49
N ALA A 248 21.44 -13.85 -26.69
CA ALA A 248 22.80 -13.37 -26.94
C ALA A 248 22.77 -11.89 -27.37
N ALA A 249 23.08 -10.98 -26.43
CA ALA A 249 23.38 -9.60 -26.81
C ALA A 249 24.64 -9.57 -27.69
N PRO A 250 24.78 -8.60 -28.62
CA PRO A 250 25.91 -8.54 -29.56
C PRO A 250 27.29 -8.46 -28.89
N ASP A 251 27.35 -8.11 -27.60
CA ASP A 251 28.57 -7.90 -26.83
C ASP A 251 28.95 -9.09 -25.93
N GLY A 252 28.35 -10.28 -26.14
CA GLY A 252 28.60 -11.46 -25.32
C GLY A 252 27.89 -11.47 -23.96
N ALA A 253 26.90 -10.58 -23.77
CA ALA A 253 26.06 -10.61 -22.58
C ALA A 253 24.97 -11.68 -22.69
N VAL A 254 24.67 -12.32 -21.56
CA VAL A 254 23.67 -13.37 -21.42
C VAL A 254 22.55 -12.89 -20.50
N THR A 255 21.30 -13.15 -20.89
CA THR A 255 20.15 -12.91 -20.02
C THR A 255 19.91 -14.13 -19.14
N VAL A 256 19.85 -13.93 -17.83
CA VAL A 256 19.61 -14.98 -16.83
C VAL A 256 18.32 -14.68 -16.09
N THR A 257 17.50 -15.70 -15.86
CA THR A 257 16.36 -15.60 -14.94
C THR A 257 16.72 -16.28 -13.63
N ALA A 258 16.49 -15.63 -12.51
CA ALA A 258 16.79 -16.19 -11.19
C ALA A 258 15.63 -15.96 -10.22
N THR A 259 15.17 -17.02 -9.56
CA THR A 259 14.15 -16.94 -8.51
C THR A 259 14.83 -16.98 -7.14
N VAL A 260 14.59 -15.96 -6.34
CA VAL A 260 15.20 -15.78 -5.02
C VAL A 260 14.12 -15.75 -3.96
N VAL A 261 14.38 -16.43 -2.84
CA VAL A 261 13.54 -16.36 -1.64
C VAL A 261 14.19 -15.40 -0.67
N TRP A 262 13.39 -14.44 -0.21
CA TRP A 262 13.75 -13.42 0.76
C TRP A 262 13.01 -13.64 2.07
N ARG A 263 13.61 -13.28 3.21
CA ARG A 263 12.90 -13.07 4.48
C ARG A 263 12.68 -11.57 4.69
N PRO A 264 11.44 -11.05 4.77
CA PRO A 264 11.19 -9.65 5.10
C PRO A 264 11.60 -9.32 6.54
N ALA A 265 12.34 -8.23 6.76
CA ALA A 265 12.84 -7.85 8.09
C ALA A 265 11.72 -7.51 9.10
N ALA A 266 10.60 -6.95 8.63
CA ALA A 266 9.47 -6.54 9.46
C ALA A 266 8.61 -7.70 10.01
N ALA A 267 8.86 -8.93 9.55
CA ALA A 267 8.08 -10.08 9.99
C ALA A 267 8.44 -10.58 11.40
N THR A 268 9.44 -9.95 12.04
CA THR A 268 9.94 -10.30 13.38
C THR A 268 9.12 -9.68 14.53
N GLU A 269 8.17 -8.75 14.27
CA GLU A 269 7.44 -7.99 15.30
C GLU A 269 5.91 -8.26 15.37
N ALA A 270 5.39 -9.25 14.63
CA ALA A 270 3.97 -9.62 14.74
C ALA A 270 3.72 -10.36 16.06
N GLY A 271 3.25 -9.63 17.06
CA GLY A 271 2.95 -10.16 18.39
C GLY A 271 1.98 -11.36 18.36
N GLY A 272 2.43 -12.47 18.93
CA GLY A 272 1.58 -13.33 19.75
C GLY A 272 0.75 -14.43 19.08
N GLU A 273 0.94 -14.73 17.80
CA GLU A 273 0.35 -15.93 17.18
C GLU A 273 1.49 -16.77 16.58
N MET A 274 1.58 -18.07 16.89
CA MET A 274 2.55 -18.96 16.25
C MET A 274 2.18 -19.12 14.78
N VAL A 275 2.84 -18.35 13.90
CA VAL A 275 2.79 -18.58 12.46
C VAL A 275 3.53 -19.91 12.20
N ALA A 276 2.85 -20.86 11.57
CA ALA A 276 3.37 -22.22 11.36
C ALA A 276 4.55 -22.28 10.37
N GLU A 277 4.76 -21.20 9.60
CA GLU A 277 5.79 -21.09 8.57
C GLU A 277 6.54 -19.78 8.75
N GLU A 278 7.86 -19.83 8.48
CA GLU A 278 8.66 -18.61 8.47
C GLU A 278 8.26 -17.70 7.30
N PRO A 279 8.29 -16.37 7.50
CA PRO A 279 7.92 -15.42 6.48
C PRO A 279 8.90 -15.50 5.30
N ALA A 280 8.40 -15.90 4.13
CA ALA A 280 9.17 -16.04 2.90
C ALA A 280 8.51 -15.28 1.75
N LEU A 281 9.32 -14.63 0.92
CA LEU A 281 8.90 -13.89 -0.27
C LEU A 281 9.72 -14.36 -1.46
N SER A 282 9.09 -15.04 -2.42
CA SER A 282 9.72 -15.44 -3.67
C SER A 282 9.65 -14.29 -4.69
N GLN A 283 10.77 -13.95 -5.32
CA GLN A 283 10.87 -12.96 -6.39
C GLN A 283 11.74 -13.46 -7.52
N THR A 284 11.28 -13.31 -8.76
CA THR A 284 12.02 -13.69 -9.96
C THR A 284 12.60 -12.47 -10.65
N TYR A 285 13.91 -12.48 -10.84
CA TYR A 285 14.67 -11.42 -11.48
C TYR A 285 15.13 -11.84 -12.87
N ARG A 286 15.24 -10.85 -13.75
CA ARG A 286 16.01 -10.95 -14.99
C ARG A 286 17.33 -10.20 -14.78
N LEU A 287 18.44 -10.87 -15.00
CA LEU A 287 19.77 -10.29 -14.92
C LEU A 287 20.40 -10.25 -16.32
N THR A 288 21.14 -9.18 -16.60
CA THR A 288 22.08 -9.16 -17.73
C THR A 288 23.47 -9.39 -17.18
N MET A 289 24.08 -10.51 -17.56
CA MET A 289 25.41 -10.91 -17.10
C MET A 289 26.40 -10.87 -18.26
N VAL A 290 27.64 -10.49 -17.96
CA VAL A 290 28.69 -10.28 -18.95
C VAL A 290 29.92 -11.08 -18.56
N ASP A 291 30.52 -11.72 -19.55
CA ASP A 291 31.74 -12.49 -19.38
C ASP A 291 32.98 -11.57 -19.35
N GLY A 292 33.97 -11.93 -18.53
CA GLY A 292 35.15 -11.14 -18.20
C GLY A 292 36.28 -12.03 -17.69
N ASP A 293 37.00 -11.61 -16.64
CA ASP A 293 37.83 -12.54 -15.84
C ASP A 293 36.98 -13.42 -14.90
N ARG A 294 35.75 -12.99 -14.67
CA ARG A 294 34.62 -13.71 -14.07
C ARG A 294 33.33 -13.09 -14.61
N TRP A 295 32.20 -13.72 -14.33
CA TRP A 295 30.91 -13.13 -14.66
C TRP A 295 30.57 -11.94 -13.76
N TYR A 296 30.08 -10.88 -14.40
CA TYR A 296 29.60 -9.66 -13.75
C TYR A 296 28.15 -9.38 -14.09
N ILE A 297 27.42 -8.78 -13.15
CA ILE A 297 26.05 -8.31 -13.34
C ILE A 297 26.11 -6.88 -13.86
N ARG A 298 25.57 -6.67 -15.06
CA ARG A 298 25.41 -5.35 -15.67
C ARG A 298 24.07 -4.72 -15.28
N ASP A 299 23.02 -5.53 -15.18
CA ASP A 299 21.66 -5.05 -14.93
C ASP A 299 20.82 -6.08 -14.18
N ILE A 300 19.85 -5.60 -13.40
CA ILE A 300 18.87 -6.42 -12.67
C ILE A 300 17.48 -5.78 -12.74
N GLN A 301 16.50 -6.57 -13.19
CA GLN A 301 15.11 -6.14 -13.35
C GLN A 301 14.13 -7.20 -12.83
N ALA A 302 12.87 -6.82 -12.65
CA ALA A 302 11.81 -7.80 -12.46
C ALA A 302 11.67 -8.66 -13.72
N SER A 303 11.54 -9.98 -13.55
CA SER A 303 11.29 -10.86 -14.71
C SER A 303 9.87 -10.65 -15.24
N PRO A 304 9.68 -10.44 -16.57
CA PRO A 304 8.36 -10.34 -17.17
C PRO A 304 7.73 -11.71 -17.49
N GLN A 305 8.41 -12.81 -17.14
CA GLN A 305 7.88 -14.16 -17.35
C GLN A 305 6.65 -14.41 -16.47
N SER A 306 5.76 -15.29 -16.91
CA SER A 306 4.58 -15.70 -16.13
C SER A 306 4.98 -16.29 -14.78
N PHE A 307 4.12 -16.11 -13.77
CA PHE A 307 4.32 -16.70 -12.44
C PHE A 307 4.37 -18.22 -12.53
N GLY A 308 5.55 -18.80 -12.29
CA GLY A 308 5.75 -20.24 -12.21
C GLY A 308 5.73 -20.93 -13.57
N SER A 309 6.82 -21.61 -13.88
CA SER A 309 6.89 -22.70 -14.85
C SER A 309 7.48 -23.90 -14.14
#